data_AF-A0A940Z3E7-F1
#
_entry.id   AF-A0A940Z3E7-F1
#
_cell.length_a   1.000
_cell.length_b   1.000
_cell.length_c   1.000
_cell.angle_alpha   90.00
_cell.angle_beta   90.00
_cell.angle_gamma   90.00
#
_symmetry.space_group_name_H-M   'P 1'
#
loop_
_entity.id
_entity.type
_entity.pdbx_description
1 polymer ?
#
loop_
_entity_poly.entity_id
_entity_poly.type
_entity_poly.pdbx_seq_one_letter_code
_entity_poly.pdbx_strand_id
1 'polypeptide(L)'
;MATARSDWPSTAEDTSVVTRCGRTIAVRRLRLAVADRPIGRVALDVGQDQGGEPGTWAALTADEARDLARLLLLHANRVEHDRGRTP
;
A
#
# COMPACT_ATOMS: atom_id res chain seq x y z
N MET A 1 3.81 -2.76 27.27
CA MET A 1 2.63 -3.23 26.52
C MET A 1 3.05 -3.37 25.06
N ALA A 2 3.34 -4.59 24.62
CA ALA A 2 3.74 -4.88 23.24
C ALA A 2 2.49 -5.10 22.40
N THR A 3 2.23 -4.21 21.44
CA THR A 3 1.17 -4.43 20.44
C THR A 3 1.62 -5.51 19.48
N ALA A 4 0.69 -6.41 19.17
CA ALA A 4 0.89 -7.62 18.40
C ALA A 4 1.64 -7.34 17.09
N ARG A 5 2.69 -8.13 16.83
CA ARG A 5 3.16 -8.34 15.46
C ARG A 5 2.00 -8.95 14.68
N SER A 6 1.42 -8.19 13.77
CA SER A 6 0.48 -8.75 12.81
C SER A 6 1.24 -9.70 11.90
N ASP A 7 1.08 -10.98 12.17
CA ASP A 7 1.44 -12.12 11.31
C ASP A 7 0.51 -12.08 10.08
N TRP A 8 0.75 -11.14 9.17
CA TRP A 8 -0.02 -11.01 7.94
C TRP A 8 0.73 -11.73 6.82
N PRO A 9 0.08 -12.61 6.03
CA PRO A 9 0.76 -13.43 5.04
C PRO A 9 1.49 -12.54 4.02
N SER A 10 2.83 -12.57 4.08
CA SER A 10 3.73 -11.91 3.16
C SER A 10 3.75 -12.64 1.82
N THR A 11 2.79 -12.35 0.93
CA THR A 11 3.03 -12.43 -0.51
C THR A 11 3.67 -11.11 -0.95
N ALA A 12 4.89 -10.84 -0.48
CA ALA A 12 5.47 -9.51 -0.41
C ALA A 12 6.46 -9.16 -1.55
N GLU A 13 6.71 -10.06 -2.50
CA GLU A 13 7.83 -9.82 -3.43
C GLU A 13 7.49 -8.86 -4.59
N ASP A 14 6.21 -8.56 -4.85
CA ASP A 14 5.79 -7.70 -5.99
C ASP A 14 4.95 -6.47 -5.58
N THR A 15 4.84 -6.18 -4.28
CA THR A 15 3.88 -5.18 -3.78
C THR A 15 4.48 -4.14 -2.84
N SER A 16 5.80 -4.01 -2.80
CA SER A 16 6.45 -3.05 -1.89
C SER A 16 7.65 -2.35 -2.49
N VAL A 17 7.82 -1.07 -2.13
CA VAL A 17 9.02 -0.27 -2.41
C VAL A 17 9.81 -0.14 -1.12
N VAL A 18 11.10 -0.47 -1.16
CA VAL A 18 12.03 -0.17 -0.07
C VAL A 18 12.64 1.19 -0.34
N THR A 19 12.47 2.13 0.57
CA THR A 19 13.10 3.44 0.49
C THR A 19 14.55 3.35 0.97
N ARG A 20 15.41 4.26 0.51
CA ARG A 20 16.80 4.40 0.95
C ARG A 20 16.94 4.60 2.46
N CYS A 21 15.90 5.11 3.11
CA CYS A 21 15.86 5.24 4.57
C CYS A 21 15.58 3.89 5.29
N GLY A 22 15.54 2.78 4.55
CA GLY A 22 15.31 1.43 5.08
C GLY A 22 13.84 1.12 5.37
N ARG A 23 12.90 1.97 4.95
CA ARG A 23 11.46 1.75 5.17
C ARG A 23 10.90 0.93 4.03
N THR A 24 9.93 0.08 4.34
CA THR A 24 9.18 -0.67 3.33
C THR A 24 7.79 -0.07 3.22
N ILE A 25 7.42 0.42 2.04
CA ILE A 25 6.07 0.88 1.73
C ILE A 25 5.38 -0.22 0.94
N ALA A 26 4.35 -0.83 1.51
CA ALA A 26 3.56 -1.85 0.84
C ALA A 26 2.28 -1.25 0.23
N VAL A 27 1.96 -1.68 -0.99
CA VAL A 27 0.73 -1.33 -1.68
C VAL A 27 -0.18 -2.56 -1.69
N ARG A 28 -1.39 -2.42 -1.17
CA ARG A 28 -2.36 -3.52 -1.09
C ARG A 28 -3.72 -3.12 -1.62
N ARG A 29 -4.52 -4.12 -1.99
CA ARG A 29 -5.92 -3.95 -2.35
C ARG A 29 -6.78 -4.26 -1.13
N LEU A 30 -7.69 -3.36 -0.79
CA LEU A 30 -8.68 -3.55 0.25
C LEU A 30 -10.06 -3.60 -0.40
N ARG A 31 -10.81 -4.68 -0.19
CA ARG A 31 -12.25 -4.69 -0.52
C ARG A 31 -13.02 -4.35 0.74
N LEU A 32 -13.73 -3.22 0.71
CA LEU A 32 -14.67 -2.86 1.76
C LEU A 32 -16.07 -3.32 1.33
N ALA A 33 -16.62 -4.29 2.06
CA ALA A 33 -18.01 -4.69 1.94
C ALA A 33 -18.88 -3.62 2.60
N VAL A 34 -19.17 -2.54 1.88
CA VAL A 34 -20.24 -1.61 2.24
C VAL A 34 -21.53 -2.19 1.69
N ALA A 35 -22.59 -2.18 2.50
CA ALA A 35 -23.82 -2.97 2.41
C ALA A 35 -24.51 -3.04 1.03
N ASP A 36 -24.18 -2.17 0.07
CA ASP A 36 -24.84 -2.12 -1.24
C ASP A 36 -23.87 -2.03 -2.44
N ARG A 37 -22.56 -1.84 -2.22
CA ARG A 37 -21.57 -1.83 -3.31
C ARG A 37 -20.16 -2.13 -2.79
N PRO A 38 -19.52 -3.23 -3.21
CA PRO A 38 -18.14 -3.48 -2.83
C PRO A 38 -17.23 -2.39 -3.41
N ILE A 39 -16.57 -1.63 -2.53
CA ILE A 39 -15.58 -0.63 -2.93
C ILE A 39 -14.20 -1.27 -2.81
N GLY A 40 -13.58 -1.55 -3.96
CA GLY A 40 -12.14 -1.79 -4.02
C GLY A 40 -11.36 -0.48 -3.80
N ARG A 41 -10.44 -0.50 -2.86
CA ARG A 41 -9.49 0.59 -2.57
C ARG A 41 -8.07 0.08 -2.73
N VAL A 42 -7.18 0.95 -3.17
CA VAL A 42 -5.73 0.77 -3.02
C VAL A 42 -5.35 1.41 -1.69
N ALA A 43 -4.69 0.67 -0.82
CA ALA A 43 -4.22 1.14 0.47
C ALA A 43 -2.69 1.08 0.50
N LEU A 44 -2.08 2.13 1.03
CA LEU A 44 -0.64 2.20 1.28
C LEU A 44 -0.40 1.90 2.76
N ASP A 45 0.53 0.99 3.01
CA ASP A 45 1.11 0.77 4.32
C ASP A 45 2.52 1.36 4.32
N VAL A 46 2.67 2.53 4.96
CA VAL A 46 3.91 3.32 4.98
C VAL A 46 4.74 2.99 6.25
N GLY A 47 4.27 2.07 7.09
CA GLY A 47 4.85 1.80 8.41
C GLY A 47 4.41 2.80 9.48
N GLN A 48 5.04 2.74 10.66
CA GLN A 48 4.76 3.69 11.75
C GLN A 48 5.55 4.98 11.58
N ASP A 49 5.00 6.09 12.08
CA ASP A 49 5.77 7.32 12.25
C ASP A 49 6.80 7.13 13.36
N GLN A 50 8.07 7.23 12.99
CA GLN A 50 9.20 7.00 13.89
C GLN A 50 9.72 8.31 14.50
N GLY A 51 9.03 9.44 14.25
CA GLY A 51 9.50 10.76 14.63
C GLY A 51 10.61 11.27 13.70
N GLY A 52 10.64 12.59 13.52
CA GLY A 52 11.56 13.26 12.61
C GLY A 52 11.02 14.62 12.19
N GLU A 53 11.64 15.23 11.19
CA GLU A 53 11.17 16.50 10.62
C GLU A 53 9.74 16.34 10.07
N PRO A 54 8.78 17.22 10.45
CA PRO A 54 7.42 17.19 9.92
C PRO A 54 7.41 17.16 8.39
N GLY A 55 6.64 16.22 7.81
CA GLY A 55 6.53 16.06 6.36
C GLY A 55 7.65 15.24 5.69
N THR A 56 8.70 14.85 6.42
CA THR A 56 9.78 14.00 5.87
C THR A 56 9.56 12.50 6.11
N TRP A 57 8.65 12.14 7.01
CA TRP A 57 8.38 10.74 7.39
C TRP A 57 7.94 9.85 6.20
N ALA A 58 7.28 10.42 5.19
CA ALA A 58 6.92 9.72 3.96
C ALA A 58 7.62 10.29 2.71
N ALA A 59 8.71 11.04 2.89
CA ALA A 59 9.44 11.60 1.76
C ALA A 59 10.10 10.50 0.93
N LEU A 60 10.03 10.67 -0.39
CA LEU A 60 10.59 9.76 -1.38
C LEU A 60 11.54 10.55 -2.27
N THR A 61 12.61 9.89 -2.70
CA THR A 61 13.36 10.35 -3.86
C THR A 61 12.47 10.30 -5.11
N ALA A 62 12.87 11.04 -6.15
CA ALA A 62 12.12 11.05 -7.40
C ALA A 62 12.04 9.67 -8.07
N ASP A 63 13.01 8.79 -7.84
CA ASP A 63 13.02 7.43 -8.36
C ASP A 63 12.04 6.52 -7.60
N GLU A 64 12.13 6.53 -6.26
CA GLU A 64 11.19 5.81 -5.38
C GLU A 64 9.73 6.25 -5.60
N ALA A 65 9.50 7.54 -5.86
CA ALA A 65 8.17 8.06 -6.17
C ALA A 65 7.63 7.50 -7.50
N ARG A 66 8.49 7.32 -8.51
CA ARG A 66 8.09 6.72 -9.79
C ARG A 66 7.78 5.24 -9.64
N ASP A 67 8.57 4.52 -8.85
CA ASP A 67 8.31 3.11 -8.58
C ASP A 67 7.02 2.90 -7.78
N LEU A 68 6.79 3.72 -6.75
CA LEU A 68 5.55 3.69 -6.01
C LEU A 68 4.35 4.02 -6.92
N ALA A 69 4.47 5.02 -7.80
CA ALA A 69 3.41 5.37 -8.74
C ALA A 69 3.07 4.21 -9.70
N ARG A 70 4.08 3.49 -10.22
CA ARG A 70 3.86 2.31 -11.06
C ARG A 70 3.07 1.23 -10.34
N LEU A 71 3.42 0.95 -9.08
CA LEU A 71 2.68 -0.01 -8.25
C LEU A 71 1.24 0.46 -8.01
N LEU A 72 1.04 1.73 -7.66
CA LEU A 72 -0.30 2.28 -7.43
C LEU A 72 -1.19 2.13 -8.67
N LEU A 73 -0.67 2.46 -9.86
CA LEU A 73 -1.39 2.31 -11.12
C LEU A 73 -1.68 0.83 -11.44
N LEU A 74 -0.74 -0.09 -11.19
CA LEU A 74 -0.96 -1.52 -11.35
C LEU A 74 -2.10 -2.02 -10.45
N HIS A 75 -2.08 -1.64 -9.17
CA HIS A 75 -3.10 -2.04 -8.21
C HIS A 75 -4.46 -1.38 -8.47
N ALA A 76 -4.49 -0.13 -8.94
CA ALA A 76 -5.71 0.58 -9.34
C ALA A 76 -6.41 -0.13 -10.51
N ASN A 77 -5.66 -0.42 -11.59
CA ASN A 77 -6.18 -1.18 -12.72
C ASN A 77 -6.76 -2.53 -12.27
N ARG A 78 -6.04 -3.25 -11.39
CA ARG A 78 -6.52 -4.53 -10.85
C ARG A 78 -7.81 -4.38 -10.03
N VAL A 79 -7.99 -3.28 -9.30
CA VAL A 79 -9.21 -2.98 -8.55
C VAL A 79 -10.39 -2.66 -9.47
N GLU A 80 -10.14 -1.98 -10.58
CA GLU A 80 -11.17 -1.61 -11.57
C GLU A 80 -11.66 -2.84 -12.35
N HIS A 81 -10.74 -3.69 -12.82
CA HIS A 81 -11.07 -4.92 -13.54
C HIS A 81 -11.80 -5.95 -12.67
N ASP A 82 -11.52 -5.93 -11.37
CA ASP A 82 -12.18 -6.80 -10.39
C ASP A 82 -13.64 -6.40 -10.13
N ARG A 83 -14.01 -5.13 -10.35
CA ARG A 83 -15.40 -4.66 -10.32
C ARG A 83 -16.19 -5.03 -11.58
N GLY A 84 -15.50 -5.30 -12.70
CA GLY A 84 -16.11 -5.67 -13.97
C GLY A 84 -16.41 -7.17 -14.12
N ARG A 85 -15.93 -8.01 -13.19
CA ARG A 85 -16.24 -9.44 -13.16
C ARG A 85 -17.54 -9.65 -12.37
N THR A 86 -18.67 -9.46 -13.04
CA THR A 86 -19.96 -9.97 -12.55
C THR A 86 -19.88 -11.52 -12.53
N PRO A 87 -20.27 -12.19 -11.44
CA PRO A 87 -20.40 -13.65 -11.41
C PRO A 87 -21.47 -14.15 -12.38
#